data_AF-A0A349JMG4-F1
#
_entry.id   AF-A0A349JMG4-F1
#
_cell.length_a   1.000
_cell.length_b   1.000
_cell.length_c   1.000
_cell.angle_alpha   90.00
_cell.angle_beta   90.00
_cell.angle_gamma   90.00
#
_symmetry.space_group_name_H-M   'P 1'
#
loop_
_entity.id
_entity.type
_entity.pdbx_description
1 polymer ?
#
loop_
_entity_poly.entity_id
_entity_poly.type
_entity_poly.pdbx_seq_one_letter_code
_entity_poly.pdbx_strand_id
1 'polypeptide(L)'
;MHTLPRTSTTEMEVTSIRLERELKERLKELAGNQGYQALIRDLLWNYVQQKSGEYRQMFTRSDIRASIDTIARQEERCALTGQLIRPNEPMLLGLTMHGEMVPLSIGSLAG
;
A
#
# COMPACT_ATOMS: atom_id res chain seq x y z
N MET A 1 -1.55 -11.55 -0.49
CA MET A 1 -1.22 -12.13 -1.82
C MET A 1 0.15 -11.63 -2.22
N HIS A 2 1.08 -12.53 -2.56
CA HIS A 2 2.39 -12.14 -3.09
C HIS A 2 2.18 -11.45 -4.46
N THR A 3 2.55 -10.18 -4.55
CA THR A 3 2.71 -9.47 -5.82
C THR A 3 3.79 -10.18 -6.62
N LEU A 4 3.37 -11.04 -7.55
CA LEU A 4 4.25 -11.65 -8.54
C LEU A 4 5.03 -10.52 -9.24
N PRO A 5 6.38 -10.52 -9.21
CA PRO A 5 7.15 -9.53 -9.94
C PRO A 5 6.81 -9.67 -11.42
N ARG A 6 6.24 -8.61 -11.99
CA ARG A 6 5.70 -8.56 -13.36
C ARG A 6 6.78 -8.58 -14.45
N THR A 7 8.06 -8.66 -14.07
CA THR A 7 9.21 -8.65 -14.96
C THR A 7 10.28 -9.62 -14.45
N SER A 8 10.87 -10.38 -15.37
CA SER A 8 12.00 -11.25 -15.08
C SER A 8 13.19 -10.42 -14.61
N THR A 9 14.00 -10.95 -13.68
CA THR A 9 15.23 -10.29 -13.23
C THR A 9 16.21 -9.97 -14.36
N THR A 10 16.08 -10.63 -15.52
CA THR A 10 16.86 -10.35 -16.74
C THR A 10 16.50 -9.04 -17.43
N GLU A 11 15.31 -8.48 -17.19
CA GLU A 11 14.84 -7.22 -17.79
C GLU A 11 15.01 -6.02 -16.83
N MET A 12 15.54 -6.26 -15.63
CA MET A 12 15.66 -5.24 -14.59
C MET A 12 17.00 -4.51 -14.68
N GLU A 13 16.96 -3.19 -14.49
CA GLU A 13 18.17 -2.37 -14.34
C GLU A 13 18.75 -2.52 -12.92
N VAL A 14 20.03 -2.87 -12.83
CA VAL A 14 20.74 -2.98 -11.56
C VAL A 14 21.25 -1.62 -11.14
N THR A 15 20.74 -1.10 -10.03
CA THR A 15 21.22 0.15 -9.41
C THR A 15 21.84 -0.12 -8.04
N SER A 16 22.86 0.68 -7.68
CA SER A 16 23.55 0.59 -6.38
C SER A 16 23.09 1.70 -5.46
N ILE A 17 22.40 1.34 -4.38
CA ILE A 17 21.92 2.27 -3.36
C ILE A 17 22.76 2.06 -2.09
N ARG A 18 23.36 3.14 -1.58
CA ARG A 18 24.06 3.12 -0.29
C ARG A 18 23.05 3.31 0.84
N LEU A 19 23.04 2.38 1.79
CA LEU A 19 22.24 2.45 3.01
C LEU A 19 23.14 2.39 4.22
N GLU A 20 22.69 2.98 5.32
CA GLU A 20 23.30 2.76 6.62
C GLU A 20 23.25 1.28 7.00
N ARG A 21 24.29 0.80 7.70
CA ARG A 21 24.39 -0.60 8.11
C ARG A 21 23.19 -1.03 8.97
N GLU A 22 22.79 -0.20 9.91
CA GLU A 22 21.66 -0.51 10.81
C GLU A 22 20.35 -0.67 10.04
N LEU A 23 20.04 0.25 9.12
CA LEU A 23 18.86 0.16 8.27
C LEU A 23 18.86 -1.14 7.46
N LYS A 24 20.00 -1.49 6.86
CA LYS A 24 20.13 -2.73 6.08
C LYS A 24 19.82 -3.98 6.89
N GLU A 25 20.32 -4.06 8.13
CA GLU A 25 20.08 -5.22 8.98
C GLU A 25 18.63 -5.30 9.45
N ARG A 26 18.01 -4.18 9.88
CA ARG A 26 16.58 -4.15 10.22
C ARG A 26 15.68 -4.55 9.04
N LEU A 27 16.01 -4.11 7.83
CA LEU A 27 15.27 -4.51 6.62
C LEU A 27 15.41 -6.01 6.32
N LYS A 28 16.57 -6.63 6.59
CA LYS A 28 16.72 -8.08 6.43
C LYS A 28 15.90 -8.86 7.46
N GLU A 29 15.88 -8.40 8.71
CA GLU A 29 15.07 -9.00 9.77
C GLU A 29 13.57 -8.95 9.40
N LEU A 30 13.10 -7.80 8.93
CA LEU A 30 11.71 -7.64 8.45
C LEU A 30 11.42 -8.48 7.21
N ALA A 31 12.40 -8.67 6.32
CA ALA A 31 12.22 -9.46 5.11
C ALA A 31 11.95 -10.94 5.42
N GLY A 32 12.60 -11.51 6.44
CA GLY A 32 12.48 -12.93 6.74
C GLY A 32 12.68 -13.80 5.49
N ASN A 33 11.71 -14.65 5.17
CA ASN A 33 11.76 -15.58 4.03
C ASN A 33 11.55 -14.93 2.66
N GLN A 34 11.04 -13.70 2.58
CA GLN A 34 10.76 -13.03 1.29
C GLN A 34 12.02 -12.52 0.59
N GLY A 35 13.12 -12.40 1.34
CA GLY A 35 14.39 -11.88 0.86
C GLY A 35 14.44 -10.35 0.81
N TYR A 36 15.56 -9.80 1.26
CA TYR A 36 15.77 -8.36 1.39
C TYR A 36 15.56 -7.56 0.09
N GLN A 37 15.99 -8.11 -1.06
CA GLN A 37 15.86 -7.42 -2.35
C GLN A 37 14.40 -7.31 -2.81
N ALA A 38 13.58 -8.33 -2.56
CA ALA A 38 12.15 -8.29 -2.87
C ALA A 38 11.44 -7.24 -2.00
N LEU A 39 11.73 -7.23 -0.70
CA LEU A 39 11.18 -6.25 0.24
C LEU A 39 11.51 -4.81 -0.16
N ILE A 40 12.77 -4.52 -0.50
CA ILE A 40 13.16 -3.17 -0.92
C ILE A 40 12.43 -2.75 -2.18
N ARG A 41 12.32 -3.64 -3.16
CA ARG A 41 11.60 -3.34 -4.40
C ARG A 41 10.14 -3.02 -4.10
N ASP A 42 9.49 -3.80 -3.26
CA ASP A 42 8.09 -3.58 -2.89
C ASP A 42 7.94 -2.25 -2.14
N LEU A 43 8.82 -1.94 -1.19
CA LEU A 43 8.85 -0.64 -0.50
C LEU A 43 8.99 0.55 -1.46
N LEU A 44 9.94 0.47 -2.41
CA LEU A 44 10.15 1.54 -3.40
C LEU A 44 8.95 1.70 -4.31
N TRP A 45 8.32 0.60 -4.73
CA TRP A 45 7.09 0.64 -5.53
C TRP A 45 5.93 1.22 -4.75
N ASN A 46 5.75 0.83 -3.50
CA ASN A 46 4.74 1.41 -2.62
C ASN A 46 4.94 2.92 -2.48
N TYR A 47 6.17 3.37 -2.27
CA TYR A 47 6.49 4.79 -2.19
C TYR A 47 6.15 5.54 -3.48
N VAL A 48 6.54 5.03 -4.64
CA VAL A 48 6.24 5.65 -5.94
C VAL A 48 4.74 5.72 -6.18
N GLN A 49 3.99 4.64 -5.92
CA GLN A 49 2.54 4.58 -6.13
C GLN A 49 1.78 5.52 -5.19
N GLN A 50 2.22 5.63 -3.93
CA GLN A 50 1.66 6.61 -2.98
C GLN A 50 1.89 8.05 -3.45
N LYS A 51 3.02 8.34 -4.09
CA LYS A 51 3.37 9.69 -4.54
C LYS A 51 2.85 10.05 -5.93
N SER A 52 2.62 9.07 -6.80
CA SER A 52 2.16 9.32 -8.18
C SER A 52 0.65 9.53 -8.30
N GLY A 53 -0.14 9.22 -7.25
CA GLY A 53 -1.60 9.29 -7.31
C GLY A 53 -2.25 8.21 -8.20
N GLU A 54 -1.44 7.39 -8.88
CA GLU A 54 -1.86 6.18 -9.59
C GLU A 54 -2.05 5.04 -8.59
N TYR A 55 -3.02 5.19 -7.69
CA TYR A 55 -3.28 4.22 -6.65
C TYR A 55 -3.79 2.89 -7.25
N ARG A 56 -2.91 1.89 -7.37
CA ARG A 56 -3.31 0.49 -7.61
C ARG A 56 -3.83 -0.10 -6.30
N GLN A 57 -4.97 -0.79 -6.38
CA GLN A 57 -5.64 -1.49 -5.28
C GLN A 57 -4.63 -2.35 -4.48
N MET A 58 -4.22 -1.86 -3.32
CA MET A 58 -3.24 -2.54 -2.45
C MET A 58 -3.87 -3.30 -1.31
N PHE A 59 -5.07 -2.90 -0.90
CA PHE A 59 -5.75 -3.52 0.21
C PHE A 59 -6.87 -4.44 -0.29
N THR A 60 -6.97 -5.57 0.36
CA THR A 60 -8.11 -6.46 0.35
C THR A 60 -8.99 -6.16 1.56
N ARG A 61 -10.23 -6.63 1.55
CA ARG A 61 -11.14 -6.45 2.69
C ARG A 61 -10.58 -7.03 3.99
N SER A 62 -9.87 -8.15 3.91
CA SER A 62 -9.21 -8.79 5.05
C SER A 62 -8.11 -7.95 5.68
N ASP A 63 -7.59 -6.94 4.98
CA ASP A 63 -6.57 -6.05 5.51
C ASP A 63 -7.16 -4.95 6.41
N ILE A 64 -8.49 -4.76 6.42
CA ILE A 64 -9.18 -3.76 7.23
C ILE A 64 -9.69 -4.38 8.53
N ARG A 65 -9.12 -3.99 9.67
CA ARG A 65 -9.48 -4.52 11.01
C ARG A 65 -10.63 -3.79 11.69
N ALA A 66 -10.86 -2.54 11.32
CA ALA A 66 -11.94 -1.71 11.85
C ALA A 66 -12.24 -0.57 10.86
N SER A 67 -13.44 -0.01 10.94
CA SER A 67 -13.83 1.17 10.15
C SER A 67 -14.71 2.11 10.98
N ILE A 68 -14.65 3.41 10.65
CA ILE A 68 -15.45 4.46 11.27
C ILE A 68 -16.12 5.30 10.17
N ASP A 69 -17.37 5.71 10.38
CA ASP A 69 -18.07 6.62 9.47
C ASP A 69 -17.47 8.02 9.51
N THR A 70 -17.22 8.61 8.33
CA THR A 70 -16.62 9.94 8.18
C THR A 70 -17.17 10.69 6.96
N ILE A 71 -16.75 11.93 6.78
CA ILE A 71 -17.01 12.73 5.58
C ILE A 71 -15.67 13.16 4.99
N ALA A 72 -15.49 12.97 3.68
CA ALA A 72 -14.29 13.40 2.97
C ALA A 72 -14.16 14.94 2.99
N ARG A 73 -13.00 15.48 3.38
CA ARG A 73 -12.74 16.93 3.33
C ARG A 73 -12.16 17.40 2.00
N GLN A 74 -11.55 16.49 1.26
CA GLN A 74 -10.95 16.71 -0.04
C GLN A 74 -11.26 15.50 -0.93
N GLU A 75 -10.80 15.53 -2.18
CA GLU A 75 -10.91 14.36 -3.05
C GLU A 75 -10.02 13.23 -2.51
N GLU A 76 -10.60 12.06 -2.32
CA GLU A 76 -9.93 10.85 -1.86
C GLU A 76 -10.16 9.72 -2.86
N ARG A 77 -9.38 8.64 -2.76
CA ARG A 77 -9.59 7.42 -3.54
C ARG A 77 -9.75 6.22 -2.61
N CYS A 78 -10.84 5.49 -2.76
CA CYS A 78 -11.10 4.28 -2.00
C CYS A 78 -9.92 3.29 -2.12
N ALA A 79 -9.39 2.88 -0.98
CA ALA A 79 -8.25 1.97 -0.89
C ALA A 79 -8.54 0.55 -1.41
N LEU A 80 -9.80 0.12 -1.42
CA LEU A 80 -10.19 -1.21 -1.90
C LEU A 80 -10.58 -1.22 -3.38
N THR A 81 -11.32 -0.20 -3.82
CA THR A 81 -11.93 -0.19 -5.18
C THR A 81 -11.22 0.77 -6.13
N GLY A 82 -10.46 1.75 -5.63
CA GLY A 82 -9.87 2.83 -6.42
C GLY A 82 -10.87 3.92 -6.83
N GLN A 83 -12.15 3.77 -6.46
CA GLN A 83 -13.21 4.74 -6.75
C GLN A 83 -12.90 6.10 -6.11
N LEU A 84 -13.14 7.17 -6.86
CA LEU A 84 -13.04 8.53 -6.35
C LEU A 84 -14.16 8.81 -5.35
N ILE A 85 -13.79 9.44 -4.24
CA ILE A 85 -14.67 9.94 -3.19
C ILE A 85 -14.52 11.46 -3.21
N ARG A 86 -15.61 12.17 -3.47
CA ARG A 86 -15.58 13.62 -3.64
C ARG A 86 -15.55 14.35 -2.29
N PRO A 87 -15.08 15.61 -2.26
CA PRO A 87 -15.23 16.45 -1.08
C PRO A 87 -16.69 16.51 -0.61
N ASN A 88 -16.89 16.42 0.70
CA ASN A 88 -18.19 16.35 1.40
C ASN A 88 -19.03 15.08 1.15
N GLU A 89 -18.46 14.07 0.49
CA GLU A 89 -19.11 12.77 0.32
C GLU A 89 -18.94 11.91 1.59
N PRO A 90 -19.99 11.19 2.04
CA PRO A 90 -19.86 10.19 3.09
C PRO A 90 -18.88 9.09 2.69
N MET A 91 -18.01 8.70 3.61
CA MET A 91 -17.06 7.61 3.41
C MET A 91 -16.75 6.90 4.73
N LEU A 92 -16.08 5.76 4.63
CA LEU A 92 -15.51 5.07 5.78
C LEU A 92 -14.01 5.40 5.88
N LEU A 93 -13.50 5.55 7.09
CA LEU A 93 -12.06 5.53 7.37
C LEU A 93 -11.71 4.17 7.96
N GLY A 94 -10.96 3.37 7.20
CA GLY A 94 -10.55 2.03 7.58
C GLY A 94 -9.20 2.03 8.28
N LEU A 95 -9.07 1.29 9.39
CA LEU A 95 -7.81 0.98 10.04
C LEU A 95 -7.28 -0.34 9.48
N THR A 96 -6.06 -0.35 8.91
CA THR A 96 -5.44 -1.56 8.39
C THR A 96 -4.87 -2.44 9.51
N MET A 97 -4.61 -3.72 9.22
CA MET A 97 -3.90 -4.63 10.14
C MET A 97 -2.53 -4.09 10.59
N HIS A 98 -1.92 -3.25 9.76
CA HIS A 98 -0.62 -2.61 10.01
C HIS A 98 -0.73 -1.24 10.69
N GLY A 99 -1.95 -0.77 11.01
CA GLY A 99 -2.19 0.46 11.75
C GLY A 99 -2.32 1.73 10.90
N GLU A 100 -2.44 1.60 9.58
CA GLU A 100 -2.65 2.73 8.68
C GLU A 100 -4.13 3.10 8.61
N MET A 101 -4.44 4.39 8.45
CA MET A 101 -5.81 4.83 8.16
C MET A 101 -5.96 5.10 6.67
N VAL A 102 -6.95 4.46 6.05
CA VAL A 102 -7.19 4.53 4.60
C VAL A 102 -8.65 4.88 4.28
N PRO A 103 -8.92 5.70 3.25
CA PRO A 103 -10.27 6.05 2.85
C PRO A 103 -10.96 4.88 2.13
N LEU A 104 -12.25 4.69 2.39
CA LEU A 104 -13.06 3.60 1.87
C LEU A 104 -14.43 4.12 1.40
N SER A 105 -14.84 3.78 0.18
CA SER A 105 -16.20 4.11 -0.29
C SER A 105 -17.25 3.37 0.52
N ILE A 106 -18.43 3.97 0.69
CA ILE A 106 -19.59 3.31 1.29
C ILE A 106 -19.89 2.00 0.52
N GLY A 107 -20.13 0.91 1.25
CA GLY A 107 -20.38 -0.41 0.66
C GLY A 107 -19.15 -1.17 0.19
N SER A 108 -17.95 -0.57 0.19
CA SER A 108 -16.71 -1.26 -0.23
C SER A 108 -16.35 -2.47 0.63
N LEU A 109 -16.80 -2.47 1.89
CA LEU A 109 -16.65 -3.59 2.84
C LEU A 109 -17.80 -4.61 2.78
N ALA A 110 -18.92 -4.31 2.11
CA ALA A 110 -20.07 -5.22 2.04
C ALA A 110 -19.78 -6.38 1.06
N GLY A 111 -19.66 -7.59 1.59
CA GLY A 111 -19.50 -8.86 0.87
C GLY A 111 -20.33 -9.93 1.50
#